data_AF-A0A2V5XQC3-F1
#
_entry.id   AF-A0A2V5XQC3-F1
#
_cell.length_a   1.000
_cell.length_b   1.000
_cell.length_c   1.000
_cell.angle_alpha   90.00
_cell.angle_beta   90.00
_cell.angle_gamma   90.00
#
_symmetry.space_group_name_H-M   'P 1'
#
loop_
_entity.id
_entity.type
_entity.pdbx_description
1 polymer ?
#
loop_
_entity_poly.entity_id
_entity_poly.type
_entity_poly.pdbx_seq_one_letter_code
_entity_poly.pdbx_strand_id
1 'polypeptide(L)'
;MGLFRVIYAVFYLWHLSWVDSATLGLLPDAVWQPVYLLRVVPLRPPSALPGMLESCLVAALVVLLAGLWVRPVTLAVLVLGMLVEAFHQSFGKVEHASVFLVFYLPLFMLGSEWGRTWSLDALLARRAGRATTSPSDDSWRLALPMRGVLLMLVLLFFSAVLAKDVFGDWLTAPDLVTNLLL
;
A
#
# COMPACT_ATOMS: atom_id res chain seq x y z
N MET A 1 14.35 3.64 10.83
CA MET A 1 13.09 2.85 10.74
C MET A 1 11.87 3.63 11.20
N GLY A 2 11.78 4.09 12.45
CA GLY A 2 10.61 4.86 12.88
C GLY A 2 10.34 6.12 12.03
N LEU A 3 11.39 6.78 11.53
CA LEU A 3 11.28 7.90 10.59
C LEU A 3 10.74 7.49 9.21
N PHE A 4 11.01 6.28 8.75
CA PHE A 4 10.45 5.77 7.49
C PHE A 4 8.93 5.56 7.62
N ARG A 5 8.43 5.09 8.77
CA ARG A 5 6.97 5.02 9.03
C ARG A 5 6.30 6.38 8.84
N VAL A 6 6.94 7.45 9.31
CA VAL A 6 6.44 8.83 9.15
C VAL A 6 6.41 9.21 7.67
N ILE A 7 7.51 8.99 6.94
CA ILE A 7 7.59 9.26 5.50
C ILE A 7 6.51 8.47 4.74
N TYR A 8 6.38 7.17 5.04
CA TYR A 8 5.37 6.29 4.46
C TYR A 8 3.95 6.81 4.69
N ALA A 9 3.58 7.10 5.94
CA ALA A 9 2.25 7.55 6.28
C ALA A 9 1.93 8.91 5.65
N VAL A 10 2.87 9.86 5.66
CA VAL A 10 2.70 11.17 5.01
C VAL A 10 2.55 11.01 3.50
N PHE A 11 3.40 10.19 2.87
CA PHE A 11 3.34 9.96 1.43
C PHE A 11 2.04 9.27 1.01
N TYR A 12 1.55 8.30 1.80
CA TYR A 12 0.28 7.65 1.50
C TYR A 12 -0.91 8.58 1.72
N LEU A 13 -0.91 9.40 2.78
CA LEU A 13 -1.93 10.45 2.96
C LEU A 13 -1.93 11.44 1.80
N TRP A 14 -0.75 11.85 1.34
CA TRP A 14 -0.63 12.69 0.14
C TRP A 14 -1.17 11.98 -1.09
N HIS A 15 -0.83 10.71 -1.32
CA HIS A 15 -1.36 9.93 -2.44
C HIS A 15 -2.90 9.86 -2.42
N LEU A 16 -3.51 9.58 -1.26
CA LEU A 16 -4.97 9.56 -1.12
C LEU A 16 -5.61 10.92 -1.40
N SER A 17 -4.93 12.04 -1.12
CA SER A 17 -5.49 13.38 -1.39
C SER A 17 -5.73 13.68 -2.87
N TRP A 18 -5.11 12.92 -3.78
CA TRP A 18 -5.33 13.04 -5.23
C TRP A 18 -6.48 12.15 -5.74
N VAL A 19 -6.98 11.24 -4.90
CA VAL A 19 -7.89 10.19 -5.30
C VAL A 19 -9.20 10.34 -4.52
N ASP A 20 -10.28 10.68 -5.21
CA ASP A 20 -11.61 10.80 -4.60
C ASP A 20 -12.40 9.49 -4.78
N SER A 21 -12.29 8.57 -3.82
CA SER A 21 -13.00 7.28 -3.90
C SER A 21 -14.52 7.44 -3.83
N ALA A 22 -15.05 8.59 -3.38
CA ALA A 22 -16.49 8.81 -3.34
C ALA A 22 -17.08 8.94 -4.75
N THR A 23 -16.30 9.46 -5.70
CA THR A 23 -16.73 9.57 -7.11
C THR A 23 -16.93 8.22 -7.78
N LEU A 24 -16.22 7.18 -7.32
CA LEU A 24 -16.40 5.81 -7.82
C LEU A 24 -17.81 5.27 -7.55
N GLY A 25 -18.47 5.75 -6.49
CA GLY A 25 -19.85 5.39 -6.18
C GLY A 25 -20.86 5.89 -7.21
N LEU A 26 -20.49 6.87 -8.04
CA LEU A 26 -21.33 7.49 -9.06
C LEU A 26 -21.20 6.84 -10.43
N LEU A 27 -20.16 6.02 -10.66
CA LEU A 27 -19.96 5.33 -11.93
C LEU A 27 -21.10 4.33 -12.21
N PRO A 28 -21.47 4.07 -13.48
CA PRO A 28 -22.49 3.06 -13.80
C PRO A 28 -22.07 1.64 -13.39
N ASP A 29 -23.03 0.77 -13.08
CA ASP A 29 -22.74 -0.64 -12.75
C ASP A 29 -22.10 -1.41 -13.92
N ALA A 30 -22.37 -0.98 -15.17
CA ALA A 30 -21.84 -1.62 -16.36
C ALA A 30 -20.30 -1.58 -16.47
N VAL A 31 -19.64 -0.64 -15.79
CA VAL A 31 -18.17 -0.53 -15.76
C VAL A 31 -17.53 -1.29 -14.61
N TRP A 32 -18.33 -1.91 -13.73
CA TRP A 32 -17.83 -2.72 -12.62
C TRP A 32 -17.28 -4.06 -13.12
N GLN A 33 -15.98 -4.25 -12.97
CA GLN A 33 -15.28 -5.49 -13.28
C GLN A 33 -14.44 -5.92 -12.08
N PRO A 34 -14.97 -6.75 -11.16
CA PRO A 34 -14.30 -7.04 -9.91
C PRO A 34 -12.95 -7.73 -10.14
N VAL A 35 -11.89 -7.11 -9.62
CA VAL A 35 -10.57 -7.73 -9.57
C VAL A 35 -10.58 -8.96 -8.66
N TYR A 36 -9.57 -9.82 -8.77
CA TYR A 36 -9.53 -11.13 -8.11
C TYR A 36 -9.92 -11.10 -6.61
N LEU A 37 -9.46 -10.09 -5.88
CA LEU A 37 -9.73 -9.92 -4.44
C LEU A 37 -11.22 -9.66 -4.13
N LEU A 38 -11.95 -9.03 -5.06
CA LEU A 38 -13.38 -8.74 -4.94
C LEU A 38 -14.27 -9.70 -5.73
N ARG A 39 -13.71 -10.71 -6.43
CA ARG A 39 -14.52 -11.70 -7.18
C ARG A 39 -15.47 -12.51 -6.31
N VAL A 40 -15.15 -12.65 -5.02
CA VAL A 40 -16.03 -13.28 -4.02
C VAL A 40 -17.30 -12.47 -3.74
N VAL A 41 -17.32 -11.19 -4.14
CA VAL A 41 -18.47 -10.29 -4.03
C VAL A 41 -18.97 -9.99 -5.44
N PRO A 42 -19.87 -10.83 -6.00
CA PRO A 42 -20.29 -10.71 -7.39
C PRO A 42 -21.14 -9.46 -7.66
N LEU A 43 -21.76 -8.90 -6.62
CA LEU A 43 -22.56 -7.69 -6.68
C LEU A 43 -21.71 -6.47 -6.32
N ARG A 44 -21.90 -5.37 -7.03
CA ARG A 44 -21.24 -4.12 -6.70
C ARG A 44 -21.59 -3.73 -5.26
N PRO A 45 -20.60 -3.44 -4.41
CA PRO A 45 -20.83 -3.01 -3.03
C PRO A 45 -21.52 -1.63 -2.97
N PRO A 46 -22.15 -1.28 -1.83
CA PRO A 46 -22.84 0.00 -1.68
C PRO A 46 -21.94 1.20 -2.03
N SER A 47 -22.50 2.22 -2.68
CA SER A 47 -21.76 3.41 -3.14
C SER A 47 -21.04 4.18 -2.02
N ALA A 48 -21.50 4.06 -0.77
CA ALA A 48 -20.86 4.67 0.39
C ALA A 48 -19.62 3.90 0.88
N LEU A 49 -19.48 2.62 0.54
CA LEU A 49 -18.44 1.75 1.10
C LEU A 49 -17.01 2.20 0.75
N PRO A 50 -16.68 2.61 -0.49
CA PRO A 50 -15.33 3.09 -0.82
C PRO A 50 -14.91 4.30 0.02
N GLY A 51 -15.78 5.31 0.16
CA GLY A 51 -15.49 6.49 0.98
C GLY A 51 -15.37 6.18 2.48
N MET A 52 -16.15 5.21 2.99
CA MET A 52 -16.00 4.71 4.36
C MET A 52 -14.65 4.00 4.57
N LEU A 53 -14.26 3.13 3.65
CA LEU A 53 -12.96 2.42 3.70
C LEU A 53 -11.78 3.40 3.63
N GLU A 54 -11.85 4.39 2.74
CA GLU A 54 -10.86 5.45 2.63
C GLU A 54 -10.77 6.27 3.93
N SER A 55 -11.91 6.66 4.51
CA SER A 55 -11.94 7.39 5.78
C SER A 55 -11.30 6.57 6.92
N CYS A 56 -11.61 5.28 7.00
CA CYS A 56 -10.97 4.36 7.95
C CYS A 56 -9.46 4.23 7.69
N LEU A 57 -9.04 4.17 6.42
CA LEU A 57 -7.63 4.11 6.03
C LEU A 57 -6.88 5.37 6.44
N VAL A 58 -7.46 6.56 6.20
CA VAL A 58 -6.90 7.85 6.62
C VAL A 58 -6.76 7.89 8.14
N ALA A 59 -7.79 7.48 8.89
CA ALA A 59 -7.72 7.41 10.34
C ALA A 59 -6.60 6.45 10.81
N ALA A 60 -6.49 5.26 10.19
CA ALA A 60 -5.42 4.31 10.49
C ALA A 60 -4.03 4.88 10.18
N LEU A 61 -3.86 5.60 9.07
CA LEU A 61 -2.61 6.27 8.70
C LEU A 61 -2.23 7.37 9.69
N VAL A 62 -3.18 8.15 10.20
CA VAL A 62 -2.94 9.16 11.24
C VAL A 62 -2.50 8.50 12.56
N VAL A 63 -3.15 7.42 12.97
CA VAL A 63 -2.75 6.64 14.16
C VAL A 63 -1.35 6.03 13.95
N LEU A 64 -1.08 5.51 12.74
CA LEU A 64 0.23 4.98 12.37
C LEU A 64 1.30 6.07 12.40
N LEU A 65 1.01 7.27 11.91
CA LEU A 65 1.90 8.43 11.93
C LEU A 65 2.31 8.77 13.36
N ALA A 66 1.33 8.85 14.27
CA ALA A 66 1.55 9.05 15.71
C ALA A 66 2.36 7.89 16.34
N GLY A 67 2.32 6.70 15.75
CA GLY A 67 3.05 5.54 16.21
C GLY A 67 2.40 4.89 17.43
N LEU A 68 1.07 4.81 17.43
CA LEU A 68 0.26 4.09 18.40
C LEU A 68 -0.13 2.73 17.83
N TRP A 69 0.00 1.68 18.64
CA TRP A 69 -0.33 0.30 18.26
C TRP A 69 0.21 -0.08 16.87
N VAL A 70 1.51 0.18 16.65
CA VAL A 70 2.10 0.21 15.29
C VAL A 70 1.80 -1.06 14.48
N ARG A 71 1.91 -2.25 15.09
CA ARG A 71 1.67 -3.53 14.38
C ARG A 71 0.21 -3.73 13.94
N PRO A 72 -0.79 -3.75 14.83
CA PRO A 72 -2.18 -3.93 14.41
C PRO A 72 -2.67 -2.79 13.51
N VAL A 73 -2.18 -1.55 13.70
CA VAL A 73 -2.53 -0.44 12.82
C VAL A 73 -1.89 -0.60 11.44
N THR A 74 -0.66 -1.09 11.33
CA THR A 74 -0.04 -1.42 10.03
C THR A 74 -0.84 -2.53 9.32
N LEU A 75 -1.34 -3.53 10.06
CA LEU A 75 -2.20 -4.56 9.48
C LEU A 75 -3.52 -3.97 8.98
N ALA A 76 -4.13 -3.06 9.75
CA ALA A 76 -5.32 -2.34 9.32
C ALA A 76 -5.06 -1.52 8.05
N VAL A 77 -3.94 -0.80 7.98
CA VAL A 77 -3.52 -0.05 6.78
C VAL A 77 -3.34 -0.98 5.57
N LEU A 78 -2.69 -2.13 5.74
CA LEU A 78 -2.51 -3.11 4.68
C LEU A 78 -3.87 -3.63 4.16
N VAL A 79 -4.77 -4.03 5.05
CA VAL A 79 -6.07 -4.58 4.68
C VAL A 79 -6.95 -3.52 4.04
N LEU A 80 -7.10 -2.36 4.68
CA LEU A 80 -7.93 -1.26 4.17
C LEU A 80 -7.37 -0.72 2.85
N GLY A 81 -6.05 -0.56 2.74
CA GLY A 81 -5.39 -0.14 1.51
C GLY A 81 -5.66 -1.11 0.37
N MET A 82 -5.49 -2.42 0.59
CA MET A 82 -5.81 -3.44 -0.43
C MET A 82 -7.27 -3.41 -0.86
N LEU A 83 -8.19 -3.17 0.07
CA LEU A 83 -9.62 -3.09 -0.25
C LEU A 83 -9.92 -1.85 -1.11
N VAL A 84 -9.46 -0.66 -0.68
CA VAL A 84 -9.63 0.60 -1.44
C VAL A 84 -9.02 0.47 -2.83
N GLU A 85 -7.81 -0.10 -2.93
CA GLU A 85 -7.15 -0.32 -4.21
C GLU A 85 -7.93 -1.30 -5.09
N ALA A 86 -8.41 -2.41 -4.53
CA ALA A 86 -9.21 -3.37 -5.28
C ALA A 86 -10.50 -2.73 -5.83
N PHE A 87 -11.11 -1.78 -5.11
CA PHE A 87 -12.23 -0.99 -5.62
C PHE A 87 -11.83 -0.12 -6.80
N HIS A 88 -10.76 0.67 -6.71
CA HIS A 88 -10.27 1.51 -7.82
C HIS A 88 -10.00 0.69 -9.08
N GLN A 89 -9.32 -0.43 -8.91
CA GLN A 89 -8.87 -1.30 -9.99
C GLN A 89 -10.04 -2.04 -10.66
N SER A 90 -11.22 -2.06 -10.04
CA SER A 90 -12.43 -2.69 -10.58
C SER A 90 -13.19 -1.80 -11.58
N PHE A 91 -12.72 -0.58 -11.87
CA PHE A 91 -13.33 0.35 -12.83
C PHE A 91 -12.54 0.53 -14.13
N GLY A 92 -11.74 -0.47 -14.53
CA GLY A 92 -11.32 -0.67 -15.92
C GLY A 92 -9.86 -0.37 -16.25
N LYS A 93 -9.14 0.44 -15.47
CA LYS A 93 -7.69 0.59 -15.64
C LYS A 93 -6.95 0.01 -14.44
N VAL A 94 -6.24 -1.09 -14.70
CA VAL A 94 -5.38 -1.68 -13.70
C VAL A 94 -4.07 -0.88 -13.63
N GLU A 95 -3.88 -0.08 -12.60
CA GLU A 95 -2.63 0.65 -12.37
C GLU A 95 -1.74 -0.10 -11.37
N HIS A 96 -0.56 -0.52 -11.80
CA HIS A 96 0.35 -1.30 -10.95
C HIS A 96 1.26 -0.46 -10.05
N ALA A 97 1.27 0.87 -10.20
CA ALA A 97 2.17 1.76 -9.48
C ALA A 97 1.89 1.81 -7.96
N SER A 98 0.62 1.63 -7.57
CA SER A 98 0.16 1.67 -6.18
C SER A 98 0.51 0.40 -5.39
N VAL A 99 0.72 -0.75 -6.05
CA VAL A 99 0.95 -2.05 -5.39
C VAL A 99 2.10 -2.00 -4.39
N PHE A 100 3.16 -1.24 -4.72
CA PHE A 100 4.29 -1.07 -3.81
C PHE A 100 3.94 -0.31 -2.53
N LEU A 101 3.18 0.78 -2.67
CA LEU A 101 2.72 1.62 -1.56
C LEU A 101 1.69 0.90 -0.69
N VAL A 102 0.74 0.21 -1.31
CA VAL A 102 -0.43 -0.38 -0.66
C VAL A 102 -0.11 -1.73 -0.02
N PHE A 103 0.65 -2.58 -0.72
CA PHE A 103 0.85 -3.97 -0.31
C PHE A 103 2.25 -4.19 0.27
N TYR A 104 3.29 -3.96 -0.54
CA TYR A 104 4.63 -4.39 -0.18
C TYR A 104 5.20 -3.62 1.01
N LEU A 105 5.10 -2.30 1.03
CA LEU A 105 5.63 -1.49 2.14
C LEU A 105 5.00 -1.88 3.49
N PRO A 106 3.65 -1.93 3.67
CA PRO A 106 3.03 -2.41 4.90
C PRO A 106 3.39 -3.86 5.27
N LEU A 107 3.52 -4.74 4.28
CA LEU A 107 3.91 -6.13 4.52
C LEU A 107 5.30 -6.23 5.15
N PHE A 108 6.28 -5.49 4.61
CA PHE A 108 7.61 -5.42 5.21
C PHE A 108 7.60 -4.70 6.56
N MET A 109 6.75 -3.69 6.73
CA MET A 109 6.55 -3.01 8.01
C MET A 109 6.03 -3.97 9.09
N LEU A 110 5.10 -4.87 8.77
CA LEU A 110 4.59 -5.88 9.70
C LEU A 110 5.66 -6.86 10.18
N GLY A 111 6.56 -7.28 9.27
CA GLY A 111 7.68 -8.17 9.58
C GLY A 111 8.81 -7.52 10.38
N SER A 112 8.64 -6.28 10.82
CA SER A 112 9.72 -5.46 11.36
C SER A 112 9.39 -4.78 12.69
N GLU A 113 10.42 -4.22 13.33
CA GLU A 113 10.32 -3.58 14.65
C GLU A 113 10.26 -2.04 14.53
N TRP A 114 9.57 -1.51 13.52
CA TRP A 114 9.60 -0.06 13.20
C TRP A 114 8.93 0.82 14.26
N GLY A 115 8.09 0.23 15.11
CA GLY A 115 7.47 0.88 16.25
C GLY A 115 8.37 1.03 17.48
N ARG A 116 9.66 0.64 17.44
CA ARG A 116 10.51 0.65 18.66
C ARG A 116 11.33 1.92 18.93
N THR A 117 11.54 2.78 17.94
CA THR A 117 12.53 3.88 18.04
C THR A 117 11.92 5.27 18.05
N TRP A 118 10.97 5.56 17.15
CA TRP A 118 10.31 6.87 17.00
C TRP A 118 8.79 6.71 16.96
N SER A 119 8.19 6.26 18.06
CA SER A 119 6.75 6.02 18.18
C SER A 119 6.27 6.41 19.58
N LEU A 120 4.99 6.73 19.72
CA LEU A 120 4.38 6.90 21.03
C LEU A 120 4.43 5.60 21.84
N ASP A 121 4.28 4.43 21.20
CA ASP A 121 4.46 3.13 21.85
C ASP A 121 5.86 3.00 22.52
N ALA A 122 6.91 3.47 21.85
CA ALA A 122 8.27 3.45 22.38
C ALA A 122 8.45 4.46 23.51
N LEU A 123 7.84 5.65 23.41
CA LEU A 123 7.85 6.64 24.47
C LEU A 123 7.15 6.13 25.74
N LEU A 124 5.99 5.49 25.59
CA LEU A 124 5.25 4.87 26.68
C LEU A 124 6.02 3.71 27.31
N ALA A 125 6.67 2.87 26.49
CA ALA A 125 7.51 1.78 26.97
C ALA A 125 8.73 2.30 27.78
N ARG A 126 9.36 3.40 27.34
CA ARG A 126 10.46 4.07 28.08
C ARG A 126 9.98 4.60 29.43
N ARG A 127 8.82 5.27 29.45
CA ARG A 127 8.22 5.77 30.69
C ARG A 127 7.83 4.64 31.65
N ALA A 128 7.43 3.48 31.13
CA ALA A 128 7.14 2.29 31.91
C ALA A 128 8.39 1.49 32.35
N GLY A 129 9.60 2.01 32.13
CA GLY A 129 10.85 1.37 32.54
C GLY A 129 11.23 0.12 31.73
N ARG A 130 10.61 -0.12 30.57
CA ARG A 130 10.96 -1.25 29.70
C ARG A 130 12.23 -0.92 28.91
N ALA A 131 13.15 -1.88 28.84
CA ALA A 131 14.37 -1.75 28.06
C ALA A 131 14.03 -1.46 26.58
N THR A 132 14.39 -0.27 26.11
CA THR A 132 14.33 0.03 24.68
C THR A 132 15.63 -0.38 24.03
N THR A 133 15.54 -1.25 23.03
CA THR A 133 16.67 -1.58 22.15
C THR A 133 17.23 -0.31 21.53
N SER A 134 18.53 -0.08 21.73
CA SER A 134 19.26 0.99 21.05
C SER A 134 19.22 0.73 19.53
N PRO A 135 19.04 1.76 18.67
CA PRO A 135 19.16 1.61 17.22
C PRO A 135 20.50 1.01 16.76
N SER A 136 21.54 1.08 17.61
CA SER A 136 22.89 0.53 17.36
C SER A 136 23.01 -0.98 17.57
N ASP A 137 22.13 -1.59 18.36
CA ASP A 137 22.38 -2.93 18.93
C ASP A 137 21.75 -4.08 18.13
N ASP A 138 20.95 -3.80 17.09
CA ASP A 138 20.16 -4.83 16.38
C ASP A 138 20.35 -4.76 14.84
N SER A 139 21.58 -4.99 14.37
CA SER A 139 22.00 -4.61 13.01
C SER A 139 21.37 -5.41 11.86
N TRP A 140 20.99 -6.67 12.05
CA TRP A 140 20.50 -7.52 10.95
C TRP A 140 18.98 -7.61 10.86
N ARG A 141 18.27 -7.73 12.01
CA ARG A 141 16.80 -7.82 12.05
C ARG A 141 16.14 -6.53 11.60
N LEU A 142 16.73 -5.39 11.93
CA LEU A 142 16.30 -4.08 11.45
C LEU A 142 16.63 -3.87 9.96
N ALA A 143 17.70 -4.50 9.45
CA ALA A 143 18.10 -4.39 8.04
C ALA A 143 17.35 -5.34 7.10
N LEU A 144 16.83 -6.46 7.61
CA LEU A 144 16.12 -7.47 6.82
C LEU A 144 14.95 -6.91 6.00
N PRO A 145 14.07 -6.04 6.53
CA PRO A 145 12.96 -5.47 5.77
C PRO A 145 13.46 -4.57 4.65
N MET A 146 14.49 -3.75 4.89
CA MET A 146 15.09 -2.90 3.84
C MET A 146 15.71 -3.75 2.74
N ARG A 147 16.47 -4.80 3.09
CA ARG A 147 17.05 -5.73 2.11
C ARG A 147 15.96 -6.49 1.36
N GLY A 148 14.87 -6.87 2.03
CA GLY A 148 13.71 -7.50 1.42
C GLY A 148 13.03 -6.61 0.39
N VAL A 149 12.80 -5.33 0.74
CA VAL A 149 12.27 -4.32 -0.19
C VAL A 149 13.19 -4.16 -1.40
N LEU A 150 14.50 -4.08 -1.17
CA LEU A 150 15.50 -3.87 -2.23
C LEU A 150 15.59 -5.08 -3.16
N LEU A 151 15.64 -6.29 -2.61
CA LEU A 151 15.61 -7.55 -3.36
C LEU A 151 14.32 -7.62 -4.20
N MET A 152 13.18 -7.29 -3.60
CA MET A 152 11.91 -7.32 -4.29
C MET A 152 11.83 -6.28 -5.40
N LEU A 153 12.34 -5.06 -5.20
CA LEU A 153 12.45 -4.07 -6.28
C LEU A 153 13.30 -4.60 -7.42
N VAL A 154 14.47 -5.17 -7.13
CA VAL A 154 15.34 -5.79 -8.14
C VAL A 154 14.59 -6.88 -8.91
N LEU A 155 13.91 -7.79 -8.21
CA LEU A 155 13.12 -8.86 -8.84
C LEU A 155 11.98 -8.29 -9.69
N LEU A 156 11.28 -7.27 -9.22
CA LEU A 156 10.14 -6.68 -9.91
C LEU A 156 10.58 -5.97 -11.20
N PHE A 157 11.63 -5.14 -11.13
CA PHE A 157 12.20 -4.49 -12.32
C PHE A 157 12.81 -5.49 -13.30
N PHE A 158 13.52 -6.52 -12.81
CA PHE A 158 14.10 -7.53 -13.68
C PHE A 158 13.02 -8.40 -14.35
N SER A 159 11.99 -8.80 -13.59
CA SER A 159 10.86 -9.55 -14.13
C SER A 159 10.05 -8.74 -15.16
N ALA A 160 9.96 -7.42 -15.01
CA ALA A 160 9.30 -6.56 -15.98
C ALA A 160 10.04 -6.55 -17.33
N VAL A 161 11.38 -6.59 -17.32
CA VAL A 161 12.19 -6.71 -18.55
C VAL A 161 11.96 -8.08 -19.19
N LEU A 162 12.08 -9.17 -18.43
CA LEU A 162 11.84 -10.51 -18.95
C LEU A 162 10.42 -10.69 -19.50
N ALA A 163 9.41 -10.13 -18.83
CA ALA A 163 8.04 -10.17 -19.30
C ALA A 163 7.89 -9.46 -20.65
N LYS A 164 8.54 -8.31 -20.85
CA LYS A 164 8.53 -7.61 -22.14
C LYS A 164 9.23 -8.38 -23.24
N ASP A 165 10.37 -9.00 -22.94
CA ASP A 165 11.10 -9.81 -23.91
C ASP A 165 10.31 -11.06 -24.34
N VAL A 166 9.54 -11.65 -23.42
CA VAL A 166 8.77 -12.88 -23.66
C VAL A 166 7.39 -12.61 -24.27
N PHE A 167 6.66 -11.59 -23.78
CA PHE A 167 5.29 -11.30 -24.20
C PHE A 167 5.20 -10.22 -25.29
N GLY A 168 6.34 -9.66 -25.72
CA GLY A 168 6.42 -8.59 -26.70
C GLY A 168 6.30 -7.21 -26.06
N ASP A 169 6.93 -6.21 -26.69
CA ASP A 169 6.89 -4.82 -26.23
C ASP A 169 5.73 -4.08 -26.90
N TRP A 170 5.16 -3.08 -26.23
CA TRP A 170 4.09 -2.23 -26.78
C TRP A 170 4.50 -1.51 -28.08
N LEU A 171 5.81 -1.32 -28.30
CA LEU A 171 6.40 -0.78 -29.53
C LEU A 171 6.19 -1.69 -30.75
N THR A 172 5.94 -2.98 -30.53
CA THR A 172 5.73 -3.98 -31.58
C THR A 172 4.27 -4.33 -31.83
N ALA A 173 3.35 -3.74 -31.04
CA ALA A 173 1.91 -3.91 -31.16
C ALA A 173 1.27 -2.67 -31.83
N PRO A 174 1.06 -2.68 -33.17
CA PRO A 174 0.55 -1.51 -33.91
C PRO A 174 -0.83 -1.02 -33.43
N ASP A 175 -1.62 -1.93 -32.86
CA ASP A 175 -2.98 -1.65 -32.37
C ASP A 175 -2.98 -0.73 -31.12
N LEU A 176 -1.91 -0.74 -30.33
CA LEU A 176 -1.76 0.10 -29.13
C LEU A 176 -1.31 1.53 -29.47
N VAL A 177 -0.50 1.69 -30.52
CA VAL A 177 -0.10 3.02 -31.02
C VAL A 177 -1.30 3.78 -31.58
N THR A 178 -2.22 3.06 -32.23
CA THR A 178 -3.41 3.64 -32.84
C THR A 178 -4.42 4.12 -31.77
N ASN A 179 -4.52 3.41 -30.64
CA ASN A 179 -5.38 3.79 -29.51
C ASN A 179 -4.78 4.89 -28.61
N LEU A 180 -3.50 5.24 -28.76
CA LEU A 180 -2.87 6.36 -28.04
C LEU A 180 -2.91 7.69 -28.83
N LEU A 181 -3.24 7.62 -30.13
CA LEU A 181 -3.29 8.78 -31.04
C LEU A 181 -4.72 9.21 -31.39
N LEU A 182 -5.74 8.53 -30.87
CA LEU A 182 -7.17 8.84 -30.97
C LEU A 182 -7.73 9.14 -29.57
#